data_AF-A0AAU6B824-F1
#
_entry.id   AF-A0AAU6B824-F1
#
_cell.length_a   1.000
_cell.length_b   1.000
_cell.length_c   1.000
_cell.angle_alpha   90.00
_cell.angle_beta   90.00
_cell.angle_gamma   90.00
#
_symmetry.space_group_name_H-M   'P 1'
#
loop_
_entity.id
_entity.type
_entity.pdbx_description
1 polymer ?
#
loop_
_entity_poly.entity_id
_entity_poly.type
_entity_poly.pdbx_seq_one_letter_code
_entity_poly.pdbx_strand_id
1 'polypeptide(L)'
;MLLDEPVTVPRLAVAKAWEWEQIGPAHPVLGVVDVWVEDDAAERLDELARQALAEPGFYNLRTGRVTGKLRDLLLAIANADDECYGWSTDRRGHDRAMLTVPVGRNAVLATVENDLLTLATIKANHLVHAIVDGLPDFPAADIHEFSVPKTDYEPKTTGYTLDTTTDYTAAEQLRTLMSSPRTASHQLYVAARTGGTRQSSVPLTAVDADDHGRILTYLSPTPTGAHDITCGPGHPRYITATLQNTLTTLRN
;
A
#
# COMPACT_ATOMS: atom_id res chain seq x y z
N MET A 1 -0.97 -24.61 3.95
CA MET A 1 -2.45 -24.46 4.08
C MET A 1 -2.68 -23.05 4.59
N LEU A 2 -3.52 -22.27 3.90
CA LEU A 2 -3.76 -20.86 4.22
C LEU A 2 -4.80 -20.69 5.35
N LEU A 3 -5.21 -19.45 5.62
CA LEU A 3 -6.23 -19.13 6.62
C LEU A 3 -7.61 -19.53 6.10
N ASP A 4 -8.37 -20.28 6.89
CA ASP A 4 -9.74 -20.70 6.52
C ASP A 4 -10.73 -19.54 6.70
N GLU A 5 -10.48 -18.68 7.69
CA GLU A 5 -11.22 -17.46 7.98
C GLU A 5 -10.24 -16.30 8.24
N PRO A 6 -10.67 -15.03 8.10
CA PRO A 6 -9.86 -13.89 8.50
C PRO A 6 -9.43 -13.99 9.97
N VAL A 7 -8.17 -13.69 10.25
CA VAL A 7 -7.60 -13.71 11.60
C VAL A 7 -7.05 -12.34 11.95
N THR A 8 -7.45 -11.81 13.11
CA THR A 8 -6.96 -10.53 13.64
C THR A 8 -6.08 -10.78 14.86
N VAL A 9 -4.89 -10.18 14.86
CA VAL A 9 -3.92 -10.28 15.95
C VAL A 9 -3.29 -8.91 16.21
N PRO A 10 -2.76 -8.65 17.42
CA PRO A 10 -1.95 -7.46 17.67
C PRO A 10 -0.75 -7.41 16.72
N ARG A 11 -0.56 -6.27 16.04
CA ARG A 11 0.56 -6.04 15.11
C ARG A 11 1.91 -6.24 15.80
N LEU A 12 2.02 -5.80 17.06
CA LEU A 12 3.20 -6.01 17.90
C LEU A 12 3.55 -7.49 18.07
N ALA A 13 2.56 -8.36 18.25
CA ALA A 13 2.82 -9.79 18.41
C ALA A 13 3.41 -10.39 17.13
N VAL A 14 2.94 -9.94 15.97
CA VAL A 14 3.49 -10.35 14.66
C VAL A 14 4.89 -9.78 14.43
N ALA A 15 5.16 -8.54 14.85
CA ALA A 15 6.50 -7.96 14.81
C ALA A 15 7.48 -8.78 15.67
N LYS A 16 7.06 -9.21 16.87
CA LYS A 16 7.86 -10.12 17.71
C LYS A 16 8.11 -11.47 17.05
N ALA A 17 7.10 -12.07 16.43
CA ALA A 17 7.30 -13.30 15.65
C ALA A 17 8.29 -13.11 14.48
N TRP A 18 8.26 -11.94 13.84
CA TRP A 18 9.20 -11.59 12.78
C TRP A 18 10.66 -11.52 13.28
N GLU A 19 10.86 -10.90 14.45
CA GLU A 19 12.15 -10.85 15.15
C GLU A 19 12.64 -12.25 15.54
N TRP A 20 11.79 -13.06 16.18
CA TRP A 20 12.14 -14.42 16.61
C TRP A 20 12.53 -15.34 15.46
N GLU A 21 11.87 -15.22 14.31
CA GLU A 21 12.16 -16.04 13.12
C GLU A 21 13.30 -15.48 12.25
N GLN A 22 13.83 -14.29 12.56
CA GLN A 22 14.97 -13.66 11.88
C GLN A 22 14.80 -13.58 10.34
N ILE A 23 13.61 -13.24 9.89
CA ILE A 23 13.22 -13.28 8.46
C ILE A 23 13.86 -12.17 7.63
N GLY A 24 14.41 -11.14 8.28
CA GLY A 24 14.98 -9.95 7.64
C GLY A 24 14.10 -8.72 7.86
N PRO A 25 14.21 -7.68 7.02
CA PRO A 25 13.41 -6.46 7.18
C PRO A 25 11.92 -6.74 6.95
N ALA A 26 11.07 -6.19 7.82
CA ALA A 26 9.63 -6.26 7.67
C ALA A 26 9.16 -5.41 6.49
N HIS A 27 8.07 -5.83 5.83
CA HIS A 27 7.46 -5.05 4.77
C HIS A 27 6.96 -3.69 5.34
N PRO A 28 7.11 -2.56 4.62
CA PRO A 28 6.74 -1.23 5.12
C PRO A 28 5.32 -1.09 5.68
N VAL A 29 4.35 -1.84 5.15
CA VAL A 29 2.96 -1.88 5.65
C VAL A 29 2.85 -2.40 7.09
N LEU A 30 3.71 -3.32 7.50
CA LEU A 30 3.76 -3.76 8.90
C LEU A 30 4.37 -2.69 9.81
N GLY A 31 5.18 -1.81 9.23
CA GLY A 31 5.88 -0.72 9.91
C GLY A 31 6.96 -1.22 10.87
N VAL A 32 7.69 -0.28 11.46
CA VAL A 32 8.51 -0.55 12.63
C VAL A 32 7.59 -0.53 13.85
N VAL A 33 7.66 -1.55 14.69
CA VAL A 33 7.04 -1.55 16.02
C VAL A 33 8.16 -1.42 17.03
N ASP A 34 8.55 -0.17 17.33
CA ASP A 34 9.57 0.10 18.34
C ASP A 34 8.88 0.36 19.67
N VAL A 35 9.06 -0.56 20.62
CA VAL A 35 8.52 -0.45 21.97
C VAL A 35 9.69 -0.50 22.92
N TRP A 36 9.98 0.64 23.56
CA TRP A 36 10.96 0.70 24.62
C TRP A 36 10.32 0.19 25.91
N VAL A 37 10.87 -0.90 26.45
CA VAL A 37 10.44 -1.54 27.69
C VAL A 37 11.67 -1.77 28.56
N GLU A 38 11.49 -1.62 29.87
CA GLU A 38 12.47 -2.04 30.86
C GLU A 38 12.65 -3.57 30.80
N ASP A 39 13.81 -4.08 31.22
CA ASP A 39 14.21 -5.47 31.00
C ASP A 39 13.22 -6.50 31.60
N ASP A 40 12.61 -6.19 32.75
CA ASP A 40 11.60 -7.01 33.40
C ASP A 40 10.23 -6.98 32.69
N ALA A 41 9.89 -5.84 32.08
CA ALA A 41 8.70 -5.68 31.25
C ALA A 41 8.85 -6.36 29.88
N ALA A 42 10.07 -6.51 29.37
CA ALA A 42 10.35 -7.15 28.08
C ALA A 42 9.94 -8.64 28.07
N GLU A 43 10.30 -9.40 29.12
CA GLU A 43 9.89 -10.81 29.23
C GLU A 43 8.37 -10.95 29.29
N ARG A 44 7.70 -10.05 30.03
CA ARG A 44 6.25 -10.07 30.14
C ARG A 44 5.57 -9.76 28.81
N LEU A 45 6.11 -8.81 28.05
CA LEU A 45 5.62 -8.45 26.73
C LEU A 45 5.77 -9.61 25.74
N ASP A 46 6.93 -10.28 25.75
CA ASP A 46 7.16 -11.47 24.93
C ASP A 46 6.17 -12.59 25.24
N GLU A 47 5.88 -12.83 26.53
CA GLU A 47 4.88 -13.82 26.92
C GLU A 47 3.47 -13.44 26.44
N LEU A 48 3.08 -12.17 26.55
CA LEU A 48 1.79 -11.69 26.03
C LEU A 48 1.72 -11.84 24.50
N ALA A 49 2.80 -11.56 23.78
CA ALA A 49 2.86 -11.76 22.33
C ALA A 49 2.70 -13.24 21.95
N ARG A 50 3.35 -14.16 22.66
CA ARG A 50 3.19 -15.62 22.44
C ARG A 50 1.75 -16.06 22.69
N GLN A 51 1.11 -15.57 23.75
CA GLN A 51 -0.27 -15.88 24.09
C GLN A 51 -1.23 -15.38 23.00
N ALA A 52 -1.07 -14.13 22.56
CA ALA A 52 -1.88 -13.53 21.49
C ALA A 52 -1.74 -14.28 20.16
N LEU A 53 -0.56 -14.80 19.84
CA LEU A 53 -0.35 -15.64 18.65
C LEU A 53 -0.81 -17.09 18.83
N ALA A 54 -0.86 -17.60 20.06
CA ALA A 54 -1.29 -18.97 20.32
C ALA A 54 -2.79 -19.16 20.10
N GLU A 55 -3.60 -18.14 20.40
CA GLU A 55 -5.05 -18.16 20.22
C GLU A 55 -5.50 -18.53 18.79
N PRO A 56 -4.98 -17.90 17.71
CA PRO A 56 -5.28 -18.33 16.33
C PRO A 56 -4.45 -19.53 15.86
N GLY A 57 -3.66 -20.16 16.75
CA GLY A 57 -2.78 -21.29 16.41
C GLY A 57 -1.52 -20.88 15.65
N PHE A 58 -1.09 -19.62 15.73
CA PHE A 58 0.16 -19.16 15.11
C PHE A 58 1.41 -19.42 15.95
N TYR A 59 1.25 -19.65 17.25
CA TYR A 59 2.33 -20.02 18.14
C TYR A 59 1.99 -21.29 18.93
N ASN A 60 2.94 -22.19 19.08
CA ASN A 60 2.79 -23.40 19.87
C ASN A 60 3.48 -23.23 21.23
N LEU A 61 2.69 -22.98 22.28
CA LEU A 61 3.18 -22.78 23.65
C LEU A 61 3.92 -24.01 24.21
N ARG A 62 3.58 -25.23 23.78
CA ARG A 62 4.24 -26.46 24.24
C ARG A 62 5.65 -26.59 23.66
N THR A 63 5.85 -26.22 22.40
CA THR A 63 7.15 -26.31 21.73
C THR A 63 7.96 -25.02 21.80
N GLY A 64 7.35 -23.91 22.21
CA GLY A 64 7.97 -22.59 22.23
C GLY A 64 8.34 -22.09 20.83
N ARG A 65 7.50 -22.35 19.82
CA ARG A 65 7.82 -22.06 18.41
C ARG A 65 6.65 -21.43 17.67
N VAL A 66 6.97 -20.51 16.75
CA VAL A 66 6.04 -20.08 15.71
C VAL A 66 5.67 -21.28 14.85
N THR A 67 4.40 -21.41 14.51
CA THR A 67 3.92 -22.51 13.67
C THR A 67 4.36 -22.34 12.22
N GLY A 68 4.45 -23.45 11.48
CA GLY A 68 4.76 -23.41 10.05
C GLY A 68 3.80 -22.52 9.26
N LYS A 69 2.52 -22.46 9.66
CA LYS A 69 1.50 -21.62 9.02
C LYS A 69 1.86 -20.14 9.06
N LEU A 70 2.20 -19.60 10.24
CA LEU A 70 2.59 -18.20 10.35
C LEU A 70 3.94 -17.98 9.70
N ARG A 71 4.92 -18.87 9.93
CA ARG A 71 6.26 -18.75 9.34
C ARG A 71 6.21 -18.67 7.80
N ASP A 72 5.42 -19.53 7.15
CA ASP A 72 5.25 -19.52 5.70
C ASP A 72 4.63 -18.19 5.21
N LEU A 73 3.69 -17.63 5.98
CA LEU A 73 3.07 -16.35 5.66
C LEU A 73 4.05 -15.18 5.81
N LEU A 74 4.85 -15.15 6.89
CA LEU A 74 5.88 -14.13 7.08
C LEU A 74 6.94 -14.19 5.97
N LEU A 75 7.37 -15.41 5.61
CA LEU A 75 8.30 -15.63 4.51
C LEU A 75 7.71 -15.20 3.16
N ALA A 76 6.43 -15.45 2.93
CA ALA A 76 5.76 -15.00 1.71
C ALA A 76 5.67 -13.46 1.63
N ILE A 77 5.40 -12.79 2.75
CA ILE A 77 5.43 -11.32 2.81
C ILE A 77 6.84 -10.78 2.55
N ALA A 78 7.87 -11.39 3.15
CA ALA A 78 9.26 -10.92 3.01
C ALA A 78 9.82 -11.12 1.59
N ASN A 79 9.40 -12.19 0.91
CA ASN A 79 9.98 -12.66 -0.34
C ASN A 79 9.00 -12.60 -1.52
N ALA A 80 7.92 -11.83 -1.42
CA ALA A 80 6.93 -11.72 -2.48
C ALA A 80 7.59 -11.34 -3.82
N ASP A 81 7.27 -12.10 -4.86
CA ASP A 81 7.68 -11.78 -6.24
C ASP A 81 6.87 -10.62 -6.78
N ASP A 82 5.62 -10.50 -6.35
CA ASP A 82 4.70 -9.44 -6.70
C ASP A 82 3.91 -9.00 -5.48
N GLU A 83 3.66 -7.71 -5.36
CA GLU A 83 2.83 -7.20 -4.28
C GLU A 83 2.14 -5.90 -4.69
N CYS A 84 0.98 -5.66 -4.07
CA CYS A 84 0.27 -4.40 -4.15
C CYS A 84 -0.05 -3.97 -2.72
N TYR A 85 0.26 -2.72 -2.41
CA TYR A 85 0.11 -2.20 -1.07
C TYR A 85 -0.23 -0.72 -1.08
N GLY A 86 -0.71 -0.21 0.05
CA GLY A 86 -0.97 1.20 0.18
C GLY A 86 -1.36 1.64 1.58
N TRP A 87 -1.41 2.95 1.74
CA TRP A 87 -1.87 3.62 2.95
C TRP A 87 -3.06 4.50 2.60
N SER A 88 -4.06 4.47 3.47
CA SER A 88 -5.27 5.26 3.39
C SER A 88 -5.33 6.10 4.67
N THR A 89 -5.47 7.41 4.53
CA THR A 89 -5.61 8.33 5.65
C THR A 89 -6.76 9.28 5.41
N ASP A 90 -7.70 9.35 6.34
CA ASP A 90 -8.81 10.30 6.31
C ASP A 90 -8.51 11.59 7.11
N ARG A 91 -9.35 12.62 6.96
CA ARG A 91 -9.23 13.88 7.73
C ARG A 91 -9.37 13.72 9.25
N ARG A 92 -9.96 12.61 9.71
CA ARG A 92 -10.12 12.33 11.14
C ARG A 92 -8.87 11.68 11.73
N GLY A 93 -7.88 11.37 10.89
CA GLY A 93 -6.64 10.73 11.30
C GLY A 93 -6.77 9.21 11.39
N HIS A 94 -7.85 8.61 10.89
CA HIS A 94 -7.90 7.16 10.76
C HIS A 94 -6.93 6.74 9.65
N ASP A 95 -5.97 5.91 10.02
CA ASP A 95 -4.99 5.35 9.13
C ASP A 95 -5.20 3.85 8.95
N ARG A 96 -4.96 3.40 7.73
CA ARG A 96 -5.03 1.99 7.40
C ARG A 96 -4.00 1.68 6.35
N ALA A 97 -3.21 0.64 6.61
CA ALA A 97 -2.25 0.13 5.66
C ALA A 97 -2.72 -1.24 5.16
N MET A 98 -2.55 -1.50 3.87
CA MET A 98 -2.97 -2.75 3.25
C MET A 98 -1.84 -3.31 2.40
N LEU A 99 -1.67 -4.62 2.40
CA LEU A 99 -0.70 -5.35 1.61
C LEU A 99 -1.36 -6.62 1.06
N THR A 100 -1.09 -6.90 -0.21
CA THR A 100 -1.45 -8.16 -0.85
C THR A 100 -0.22 -8.82 -1.42
N VAL A 101 -0.03 -10.10 -1.08
CA VAL A 101 1.09 -10.92 -1.56
C VAL A 101 0.61 -12.29 -2.02
N PRO A 102 1.17 -12.88 -3.09
CA PRO A 102 0.85 -14.22 -3.53
C PRO A 102 1.42 -15.25 -2.55
N VAL A 103 0.66 -16.33 -2.33
CA VAL A 103 1.04 -17.48 -1.51
C VAL A 103 0.57 -18.76 -2.23
N GLY A 104 1.45 -19.33 -3.05
CA GLY A 104 1.12 -20.48 -3.89
C GLY A 104 0.02 -20.16 -4.91
N ARG A 105 -1.15 -20.81 -4.80
CA ARG A 105 -2.30 -20.58 -5.71
C ARG A 105 -3.27 -19.49 -5.26
N ASN A 106 -3.04 -18.94 -4.07
CA ASN A 106 -3.86 -17.91 -3.43
C ASN A 106 -3.00 -16.67 -3.20
N ALA A 107 -3.58 -15.67 -2.55
CA ALA A 107 -2.86 -14.54 -1.99
C ALA A 107 -3.35 -14.28 -0.56
N VAL A 108 -2.60 -13.48 0.18
CA VAL A 108 -2.98 -12.98 1.51
C VAL A 108 -3.22 -11.48 1.39
N LEU A 109 -4.32 -11.00 1.94
CA LEU A 109 -4.55 -9.60 2.25
C LEU A 109 -4.21 -9.38 3.74
N ALA A 110 -3.20 -8.56 3.98
CA ALA A 110 -2.83 -8.05 5.29
C ALA A 110 -3.35 -6.61 5.42
N THR A 111 -4.14 -6.34 6.45
CA THR A 111 -4.66 -5.00 6.78
C THR A 111 -4.22 -4.62 8.18
N VAL A 112 -3.56 -3.47 8.29
CA VAL A 112 -3.17 -2.86 9.57
C VAL A 112 -4.08 -1.68 9.83
N GLU A 113 -4.75 -1.70 10.98
CA GLU A 113 -5.62 -0.62 11.45
C GLU A 113 -5.64 -0.65 12.99
N ASN A 114 -5.46 0.51 13.64
CA ASN A 114 -5.47 0.64 15.10
C ASN A 114 -4.57 -0.38 15.83
N ASP A 115 -3.33 -0.58 15.36
CA ASP A 115 -2.37 -1.59 15.87
C ASP A 115 -2.80 -3.06 15.79
N LEU A 116 -3.87 -3.35 15.07
CA LEU A 116 -4.30 -4.71 14.76
C LEU A 116 -3.91 -5.08 13.33
N LEU A 117 -3.35 -6.26 13.16
CA LEU A 117 -3.12 -6.89 11.86
C LEU A 117 -4.23 -7.92 11.61
N THR A 118 -5.01 -7.69 10.56
CA THR A 118 -5.95 -8.68 10.03
C THR A 118 -5.36 -9.34 8.79
N LEU A 119 -5.33 -10.67 8.79
CA LEU A 119 -4.87 -11.50 7.68
C LEU A 119 -6.06 -12.25 7.09
N ALA A 120 -6.27 -12.15 5.79
CA ALA A 120 -7.33 -12.86 5.08
C ALA A 120 -6.78 -13.55 3.83
N THR A 121 -7.28 -14.75 3.54
CA THR A 121 -6.97 -15.44 2.28
C THR A 121 -7.83 -14.87 1.15
N ILE A 122 -7.20 -14.52 0.05
CA ILE A 122 -7.86 -14.07 -1.19
C ILE A 122 -7.40 -14.91 -2.39
N LYS A 123 -8.07 -14.77 -3.53
CA LYS A 123 -7.61 -15.39 -4.78
C LYS A 123 -6.38 -14.66 -5.30
N ALA A 124 -5.41 -15.39 -5.85
CA ALA A 124 -4.17 -14.80 -6.37
C ALA A 124 -4.42 -13.74 -7.46
N ASN A 125 -5.44 -13.93 -8.30
CA ASN A 125 -5.81 -12.98 -9.34
C ASN A 125 -6.55 -11.72 -8.82
N HIS A 126 -6.82 -11.63 -7.51
CA HIS A 126 -7.42 -10.46 -6.87
C HIS A 126 -6.41 -9.60 -6.11
N LEU A 127 -5.10 -9.83 -6.27
CA LEU A 127 -4.04 -9.09 -5.58
C LEU A 127 -4.26 -7.56 -5.65
N VAL A 128 -4.41 -6.99 -6.84
CA VAL A 128 -4.67 -5.55 -6.98
C VAL A 128 -6.10 -5.17 -6.57
N HIS A 129 -7.09 -5.98 -6.94
CA HIS A 129 -8.50 -5.70 -6.65
C HIS A 129 -8.75 -5.55 -5.14
N ALA A 130 -8.19 -6.43 -4.31
CA ALA A 130 -8.40 -6.41 -2.88
C ALA A 130 -7.88 -5.12 -2.21
N ILE A 131 -6.83 -4.50 -2.73
CA ILE A 131 -6.36 -3.18 -2.25
C ILE A 131 -7.35 -2.09 -2.61
N VAL A 132 -7.88 -2.10 -3.84
CA VAL A 132 -8.81 -1.09 -4.34
C VAL A 132 -10.18 -1.22 -3.67
N ASP A 133 -10.67 -2.45 -3.49
CA ASP A 133 -11.92 -2.77 -2.77
C ASP A 133 -11.82 -2.42 -1.28
N GLY A 134 -10.59 -2.36 -0.74
CA GLY A 134 -10.35 -1.88 0.61
C GLY A 134 -10.49 -0.37 0.78
N LEU A 135 -10.45 0.42 -0.30
CA LEU A 135 -10.59 1.88 -0.20
C LEU A 135 -12.00 2.27 0.24
N PRO A 136 -12.18 3.41 0.94
CA PRO A 136 -13.51 3.91 1.27
C PRO A 136 -14.36 4.12 0.02
N ASP A 137 -15.66 3.86 0.11
CA ASP A 137 -16.60 4.20 -0.95
C ASP A 137 -16.62 5.73 -1.15
N PHE A 138 -16.20 6.19 -2.33
CA PHE A 138 -16.19 7.60 -2.69
C PHE A 138 -16.49 7.74 -4.18
N PRO A 139 -17.39 8.65 -4.60
CA PRO A 139 -17.73 8.83 -6.01
C PRO A 139 -16.50 9.28 -6.78
N ALA A 140 -16.30 8.73 -7.98
CA ALA A 140 -15.20 9.17 -8.84
C ALA A 140 -15.47 10.56 -9.42
N ALA A 141 -14.40 11.29 -9.70
CA ALA A 141 -14.48 12.56 -10.39
C ALA A 141 -14.97 12.40 -11.83
N ASP A 142 -15.80 13.36 -12.26
CA ASP A 142 -16.27 13.46 -13.65
C ASP A 142 -15.22 14.18 -14.50
N ILE A 143 -14.12 13.49 -14.76
CA ILE A 143 -13.01 13.97 -15.59
C ILE A 143 -12.57 12.88 -16.57
N HIS A 144 -12.07 13.32 -17.72
CA HIS A 144 -11.31 12.46 -18.61
C HIS A 144 -9.86 12.39 -18.11
N GLU A 145 -9.14 11.32 -18.45
CA GLU A 145 -7.69 11.26 -18.20
C GLU A 145 -6.97 12.36 -19.00
N PHE A 146 -6.05 13.04 -18.34
CA PHE A 146 -5.16 14.01 -18.96
C PHE A 146 -3.78 13.98 -18.29
N SER A 147 -2.75 14.47 -19.00
CA SER A 147 -1.38 14.52 -18.51
C SER A 147 -0.83 15.94 -18.60
N VAL A 148 -0.04 16.33 -17.61
CA VAL A 148 0.64 17.63 -17.56
C VAL A 148 2.13 17.38 -17.36
N PRO A 149 3.02 17.99 -18.15
CA PRO A 149 4.46 17.92 -17.90
C PRO A 149 4.76 18.36 -16.47
N LYS A 150 5.54 17.58 -15.72
CA LYS A 150 5.81 17.89 -14.31
C LYS A 150 6.43 19.29 -14.13
N THR A 151 7.25 19.73 -15.09
CA THR A 151 7.87 21.06 -15.15
C THR A 151 6.85 22.21 -15.24
N ASP A 152 5.67 21.95 -15.78
CA ASP A 152 4.62 22.96 -15.94
C ASP A 152 3.74 23.05 -14.69
N TYR A 153 3.71 22.01 -13.86
CA TYR A 153 3.01 22.00 -12.58
C TYR A 153 3.84 22.64 -11.46
N GLU A 154 5.17 22.45 -11.45
CA GLU A 154 6.06 23.00 -10.43
C GLU A 154 6.11 24.55 -10.49
N PRO A 155 6.19 25.24 -9.34
CA PRO A 155 6.27 26.70 -9.32
C PRO A 155 7.59 27.15 -9.96
N LYS A 156 7.50 27.90 -11.07
CA LYS A 156 8.68 28.45 -11.77
C LYS A 156 9.38 29.47 -10.88
N THR A 157 10.62 29.19 -10.46
CA THR A 157 11.41 30.06 -9.57
C THR A 157 12.02 31.27 -10.28
N THR A 158 12.02 31.35 -11.62
CA THR A 158 12.64 32.45 -12.38
C THR A 158 11.95 32.69 -13.72
N GLY A 159 11.68 33.97 -14.02
CA GLY A 159 11.49 34.51 -15.37
C GLY A 159 10.16 34.20 -16.06
N TYR A 160 9.36 35.24 -16.32
CA TYR A 160 8.20 35.16 -17.21
C TYR A 160 8.63 34.94 -18.66
N THR A 161 8.92 33.70 -19.03
CA THR A 161 8.90 33.26 -20.43
C THR A 161 7.52 32.66 -20.68
N LEU A 162 6.70 33.36 -21.46
CA LEU A 162 5.39 32.89 -21.90
C LEU A 162 5.60 31.74 -22.89
N ASP A 163 5.61 30.52 -22.38
CA ASP A 163 5.59 29.32 -23.21
C ASP A 163 4.15 29.11 -23.70
N THR A 164 3.94 29.25 -25.01
CA THR A 164 2.64 29.11 -25.66
C THR A 164 2.37 27.69 -26.16
N THR A 165 3.21 26.71 -25.80
CA THR A 165 3.07 25.31 -26.22
C THR A 165 2.39 24.41 -25.17
N THR A 166 2.33 24.85 -23.91
CA THR A 166 1.63 24.15 -22.83
C THR A 166 0.13 24.34 -22.95
N ASP A 167 -0.63 23.25 -22.84
CA ASP A 167 -2.08 23.31 -22.67
C ASP A 167 -2.40 23.85 -21.26
N TYR A 168 -2.36 25.18 -21.14
CA TYR A 168 -2.47 25.92 -19.89
C TYR A 168 -3.72 25.51 -19.09
N THR A 169 -4.77 25.08 -19.81
CA THR A 169 -6.03 24.61 -19.26
C THR A 169 -5.88 23.33 -18.42
N ALA A 170 -5.06 22.37 -18.87
CA ALA A 170 -4.84 21.11 -18.16
C ALA A 170 -4.01 21.31 -16.88
N ALA A 171 -2.98 22.16 -16.95
CA ALA A 171 -2.18 22.52 -15.78
C ALA A 171 -3.00 23.28 -14.71
N GLU A 172 -3.86 24.22 -15.13
CA GLU A 172 -4.80 24.92 -14.25
C GLU A 172 -5.87 23.99 -13.67
N GLN A 173 -6.41 23.07 -14.47
CA GLN A 173 -7.34 22.04 -14.01
C GLN A 173 -6.69 21.17 -12.93
N LEU A 174 -5.46 20.69 -13.15
CA LEU A 174 -4.73 19.91 -12.15
C LEU A 174 -4.50 20.71 -10.86
N ARG A 175 -4.09 21.98 -10.95
CA ARG A 175 -3.92 22.83 -9.75
C ARG A 175 -5.24 23.02 -9.00
N THR A 176 -6.35 23.20 -9.71
CA THR A 176 -7.70 23.33 -9.12
C THR A 176 -8.07 22.06 -8.35
N LEU A 177 -7.93 20.89 -8.98
CA LEU A 177 -8.18 19.61 -8.35
C LEU A 177 -7.30 19.39 -7.10
N MET A 178 -5.99 19.68 -7.21
CA MET A 178 -5.04 19.44 -6.12
C MET A 178 -5.16 20.43 -4.95
N SER A 179 -5.74 21.61 -5.17
CA SER A 179 -5.99 22.62 -4.13
C SER A 179 -7.34 22.45 -3.42
N SER A 180 -8.20 21.56 -3.92
CA SER A 180 -9.50 21.31 -3.33
C SER A 180 -9.39 20.67 -1.94
N PRO A 181 -10.32 20.98 -1.02
CA PRO A 181 -10.41 20.29 0.27
C PRO A 181 -10.51 18.77 0.07
N ARG A 182 -9.73 18.01 0.85
CA ARG A 182 -9.62 16.55 0.71
C ARG A 182 -10.24 15.87 1.91
N THR A 183 -11.13 14.91 1.70
CA THR A 183 -11.67 13.99 2.73
C THR A 183 -10.67 12.90 3.11
N ALA A 184 -9.94 12.37 2.14
CA ALA A 184 -8.93 11.34 2.38
C ALA A 184 -7.88 11.34 1.26
N SER A 185 -6.73 10.73 1.55
CA SER A 185 -5.68 10.45 0.58
C SER A 185 -5.23 9.01 0.70
N HIS A 186 -5.01 8.37 -0.44
CA HIS A 186 -4.62 6.98 -0.54
C HIS A 186 -3.37 6.87 -1.41
N GLN A 187 -2.26 6.43 -0.84
CA GLN A 187 -1.03 6.19 -1.58
C GLN A 187 -0.92 4.71 -1.89
N LEU A 188 -0.94 4.37 -3.17
CA LEU A 188 -0.97 3.01 -3.68
C LEU A 188 0.33 2.71 -4.41
N TYR A 189 0.81 1.50 -4.21
CA TYR A 189 2.08 1.03 -4.75
C TYR A 189 1.91 -0.38 -5.28
N VAL A 190 2.75 -0.69 -6.24
CA VAL A 190 3.04 -2.06 -6.65
C VAL A 190 4.54 -2.29 -6.57
N ALA A 191 4.94 -3.51 -6.29
CA ALA A 191 6.34 -3.90 -6.40
C ALA A 191 6.44 -5.28 -7.02
N ALA A 192 7.55 -5.48 -7.73
CA ALA A 192 7.91 -6.76 -8.31
C ALA A 192 9.37 -7.08 -7.96
N ARG A 193 9.72 -8.36 -8.00
CA ARG A 193 11.09 -8.83 -7.82
C ARG A 193 11.64 -9.34 -9.15
N THR A 194 12.64 -8.64 -9.67
CA THR A 194 13.30 -9.00 -10.94
C THR A 194 14.77 -9.28 -10.66
N GLY A 195 15.26 -10.47 -11.04
CA GLY A 195 16.64 -10.88 -10.78
C GLY A 195 17.02 -10.89 -9.28
N GLY A 196 16.05 -11.19 -8.40
CA GLY A 196 16.24 -11.21 -6.94
C GLY A 196 16.13 -9.84 -6.26
N THR A 197 16.11 -8.74 -7.03
CA THR A 197 15.99 -7.38 -6.50
C THR A 197 14.55 -6.91 -6.51
N ARG A 198 14.05 -6.44 -5.36
CA ARG A 198 12.73 -5.83 -5.25
C ARG A 198 12.74 -4.42 -5.82
N GLN A 199 11.84 -4.12 -6.74
CA GLN A 199 11.60 -2.80 -7.32
C GLN A 199 10.17 -2.37 -7.04
N SER A 200 9.98 -1.21 -6.43
CA SER A 200 8.66 -0.62 -6.18
C SER A 200 8.38 0.53 -7.13
N SER A 201 7.11 0.71 -7.47
CA SER A 201 6.64 1.90 -8.17
C SER A 201 6.85 3.16 -7.32
N VAL A 202 6.86 4.31 -7.97
CA VAL A 202 6.47 5.57 -7.32
C VAL A 202 5.00 5.49 -6.88
N PRO A 203 4.55 6.30 -5.91
CA PRO A 203 3.15 6.26 -5.48
C PRO A 203 2.19 6.64 -6.60
N LEU A 204 1.13 5.85 -6.74
CA LEU A 204 -0.11 6.25 -7.40
C LEU A 204 -1.04 6.78 -6.31
N THR A 205 -1.36 8.07 -6.34
CA THR A 205 -2.10 8.73 -5.26
C THR A 205 -3.54 8.95 -5.67
N ALA A 206 -4.47 8.29 -4.99
CA ALA A 206 -5.88 8.61 -5.06
C ALA A 206 -6.24 9.67 -4.00
N VAL A 207 -7.00 10.69 -4.38
CA VAL A 207 -7.41 11.79 -3.50
C VAL A 207 -8.91 11.91 -3.55
N ASP A 208 -9.54 11.89 -2.38
CA ASP A 208 -10.99 12.12 -2.22
C ASP A 208 -11.21 13.62 -2.04
N ALA A 209 -11.52 14.32 -3.12
CA ALA A 209 -11.79 15.75 -3.09
C ALA A 209 -13.28 16.02 -2.88
N ASP A 210 -13.62 16.88 -1.93
CA ASP A 210 -15.01 17.14 -1.51
C ASP A 210 -15.85 17.66 -2.68
N ASP A 211 -15.28 18.56 -3.49
CA ASP A 211 -15.98 19.27 -4.57
C ASP A 211 -15.92 18.54 -5.92
N HIS A 212 -15.07 17.52 -6.05
CA HIS A 212 -14.75 16.92 -7.35
C HIS A 212 -14.84 15.41 -7.40
N GLY A 213 -14.98 14.70 -6.29
CA GLY A 213 -14.90 13.23 -6.29
C GLY A 213 -13.46 12.71 -6.17
N ARG A 214 -13.31 11.38 -6.23
CA ARG A 214 -12.01 10.72 -6.19
C ARG A 214 -11.30 10.90 -7.52
N ILE A 215 -10.07 11.37 -7.48
CA ILE A 215 -9.13 11.39 -8.62
C ILE A 215 -7.97 10.45 -8.34
N LEU A 216 -7.34 9.92 -9.39
CA LEU A 216 -6.05 9.24 -9.31
C LEU A 216 -4.99 10.11 -9.99
N THR A 217 -3.86 10.30 -9.32
CA THR A 217 -2.70 11.02 -9.85
C THR A 217 -1.44 10.16 -9.73
N TYR A 218 -0.61 10.13 -10.77
CA TYR A 218 0.64 9.37 -10.77
C TYR A 218 1.63 9.94 -11.78
N LEU A 219 2.91 9.61 -11.60
CA LEU A 219 3.95 9.97 -12.55
C LEU A 219 4.02 8.91 -13.65
N SER A 220 3.91 9.36 -14.90
CA SER A 220 4.14 8.53 -16.08
C SER A 220 5.47 8.91 -16.74
N PRO A 221 6.30 7.93 -17.15
CA PRO A 221 7.52 8.21 -17.88
C PRO A 221 7.18 8.64 -19.31
N THR A 222 7.89 9.65 -19.80
CA THR A 222 7.82 10.07 -21.20
C THR A 222 8.95 9.41 -22.02
N PRO A 223 8.83 9.32 -23.35
CA PRO A 223 9.89 8.76 -24.21
C PRO A 223 11.24 9.51 -24.10
N THR A 224 11.23 10.77 -23.65
CA THR A 224 12.43 11.60 -23.49
C THR A 224 13.11 11.44 -22.13
N GLY A 225 12.56 10.61 -21.23
CA GLY A 225 13.06 10.41 -19.87
C GLY A 225 12.57 11.44 -18.85
N ALA A 226 11.75 12.42 -19.27
CA ALA A 226 11.01 13.29 -18.36
C ALA A 226 9.78 12.58 -17.77
N HIS A 227 9.10 13.20 -16.81
CA HIS A 227 7.86 12.69 -16.23
C HIS A 227 6.69 13.64 -16.45
N ASP A 228 5.56 13.06 -16.81
CA ASP A 228 4.27 13.74 -16.78
C ASP A 228 3.53 13.37 -15.49
N ILE A 229 2.72 14.28 -14.99
CA ILE A 229 1.70 14.00 -13.98
C ILE A 229 0.43 13.63 -14.74
N THR A 230 0.07 12.35 -14.69
CA THR A 230 -1.21 11.87 -15.23
C THR A 230 -2.28 11.98 -14.15
N CYS A 231 -3.43 12.53 -14.51
CA CYS A 231 -4.60 12.66 -13.67
C CYS A 231 -5.80 12.02 -14.37
N GLY A 232 -6.52 11.16 -13.66
CA GLY A 232 -7.69 10.47 -14.19
C GLY A 232 -8.76 10.21 -13.13
N PRO A 233 -9.91 9.66 -13.54
CA PRO A 233 -11.04 9.41 -12.64
C PRO A 233 -10.70 8.33 -11.62
N GLY A 234 -11.07 8.54 -10.37
CA GLY A 234 -10.77 7.64 -9.25
C GLY A 234 -11.72 6.46 -9.07
N HIS A 235 -12.37 5.97 -10.12
CA HIS A 235 -13.27 4.82 -9.98
C HIS A 235 -12.47 3.51 -9.85
N PRO A 236 -12.97 2.49 -9.11
CA PRO A 236 -12.22 1.26 -8.82
C PRO A 236 -11.61 0.58 -10.05
N ARG A 237 -12.35 0.52 -11.16
CA ARG A 237 -11.87 -0.07 -12.42
C ARG A 237 -10.64 0.64 -12.99
N TYR A 238 -10.58 1.98 -12.94
CA TYR A 238 -9.46 2.74 -13.48
C TYR A 238 -8.23 2.55 -12.60
N ILE A 239 -8.39 2.73 -11.28
CA ILE A 239 -7.31 2.52 -10.30
C ILE A 239 -6.72 1.11 -10.43
N THR A 240 -7.57 0.08 -10.50
CA THR A 240 -7.12 -1.32 -10.66
C THR A 240 -6.33 -1.49 -11.95
N ALA A 241 -6.84 -1.01 -13.09
CA ALA A 241 -6.17 -1.15 -14.38
C ALA A 241 -4.80 -0.45 -14.38
N THR A 242 -4.71 0.75 -13.81
CA THR A 242 -3.45 1.51 -13.72
C THR A 242 -2.42 0.81 -12.83
N LEU A 243 -2.82 0.27 -11.68
CA LEU A 243 -1.94 -0.53 -10.82
C LEU A 243 -1.47 -1.81 -11.51
N GLN A 244 -2.37 -2.53 -12.20
CA GLN A 244 -2.02 -3.75 -12.95
C GLN A 244 -1.05 -3.48 -14.10
N ASN A 245 -1.25 -2.38 -14.83
CA ASN A 245 -0.34 -1.96 -15.89
C ASN A 245 1.03 -1.61 -15.30
N THR A 246 1.06 -0.86 -14.19
CA THR A 246 2.30 -0.50 -13.49
C THR A 246 3.07 -1.74 -13.02
N LEU A 247 2.37 -2.74 -12.45
CA LEU A 247 2.99 -3.99 -12.00
C LEU A 247 3.56 -4.78 -13.18
N THR A 248 2.82 -4.84 -14.29
CA THR A 248 3.29 -5.48 -15.53
C THR A 248 4.56 -4.82 -16.05
N THR A 249 4.65 -3.48 -16.01
CA THR A 249 5.84 -2.75 -16.43
C THR A 249 7.05 -3.05 -15.54
N LEU A 250 6.88 -3.20 -14.22
CA LEU A 250 8.00 -3.51 -13.31
C LEU A 250 8.59 -4.91 -13.50
N ARG A 251 7.82 -5.84 -14.06
CA ARG A 251 8.26 -7.22 -14.34
C ARG A 251 9.12 -7.35 -15.60
N ASN A 252 9.04 -6.37 -16.49
CA ASN A 252 9.73 -6.37 -17.79
C ASN A 252 11.06 -5.62 -17.70
#